data_AF-A0A956UA61-F1
#
_entry.id   AF-A0A956UA61-F1
#
_cell.length_a   1.000
_cell.length_b   1.000
_cell.length_c   1.000
_cell.angle_alpha   90.00
_cell.angle_beta   90.00
_cell.angle_gamma   90.00
#
_symmetry.space_group_name_H-M   'P 1'
#
loop_
_entity.id
_entity.type
_entity.pdbx_description
1 polymer ?
#
loop_
_entity_poly.entity_id
_entity_poly.type
_entity_poly.pdbx_seq_one_letter_code
_entity_poly.pdbx_strand_id
1 'polypeptide(L)'
;MKSNSSSLLVSLDGLSASDFETLKKSLPLTAPYLNEGTASVLDAGILSSCQAIWAEVLTGVPWHSNGCSGYSFPGDSLNQPVTCTEKNLTAPLRLLDADAPHFVLNTPLLLPQIDNRIWLSDGSLPLAVSVSPRTLEKEEPFRGYIPRPANYLVQMLERTDAVLTRLVDVEKKRFECALNLIRNHPDSNGIIRITAFEHLAHAIGADFLSSKNTRYSKTISDLLSSLDSWLSEVFASGREILIISPFSHIPCRAQLNINSLLEKGGYLSLTRPTHDNTQNRRLAAMDVLKDQNDPMGELEVLLYKRGLAKQLRFDTTKTVAASPSAGCIWLNRDSRFKDGKSMNADEARKKILEIKQFLEDNLSRVFDDNFAIFTRSDEGNSIKPNPATPDIYVYIAQVEMHNNYEPLYGTGDKPRSVHHPRGFFWTTREPLESSDSYGDHLPTTKVLC
;
A
#
# COMPACT_ATOMS: atom_id res chain seq x y z
N MET A 1 -9.15 -18.10 34.42
CA MET A 1 -8.96 -16.76 33.81
C MET A 1 -7.96 -16.92 32.68
N LYS A 2 -8.36 -16.75 31.41
CA LYS A 2 -7.38 -16.62 30.32
C LYS A 2 -6.69 -15.27 30.54
N SER A 3 -5.37 -15.23 30.70
CA SER A 3 -4.66 -13.95 30.68
C SER A 3 -4.85 -13.38 29.28
N ASN A 4 -5.56 -12.26 29.15
CA ASN A 4 -5.56 -11.50 27.89
C ASN A 4 -4.17 -10.87 27.77
N SER A 5 -3.21 -11.61 27.20
CA SER A 5 -1.91 -11.04 26.83
C SER A 5 -2.14 -10.10 25.66
N SER A 6 -1.86 -8.81 25.85
CA SER A 6 -1.91 -7.83 24.77
C SER A 6 -0.86 -8.17 23.71
N SER A 7 -1.23 -8.04 22.44
CA SER A 7 -0.37 -8.40 21.31
C SER A 7 0.03 -7.16 20.49
N LEU A 8 1.21 -7.23 19.88
CA LEU A 8 1.74 -6.22 18.97
C LEU A 8 2.01 -6.86 17.61
N LEU A 9 1.42 -6.28 16.58
CA LEU A 9 1.81 -6.50 15.20
C LEU A 9 2.76 -5.39 14.77
N VAL A 10 4.02 -5.74 14.56
CA VAL A 10 5.02 -4.81 14.01
C VAL A 10 5.24 -5.14 12.54
N SER A 11 4.92 -4.21 11.65
CA SER A 11 5.15 -4.39 10.22
C SER A 11 6.41 -3.69 9.75
N LEU A 12 7.27 -4.41 9.04
CA LEU A 12 8.48 -3.94 8.38
C LEU A 12 8.23 -3.93 6.86
N ASP A 13 7.30 -3.10 6.40
CA ASP A 13 6.76 -3.12 5.03
C ASP A 13 7.86 -2.98 3.97
N GLY A 14 7.88 -3.91 3.01
CA GLY A 14 8.77 -3.86 1.86
C GLY A 14 10.01 -4.75 1.95
N LEU A 15 10.12 -5.59 2.98
CA LEU A 15 11.22 -6.53 3.18
C LEU A 15 10.84 -7.95 2.75
N SER A 16 11.74 -8.61 2.03
CA SER A 16 11.62 -10.04 1.77
C SER A 16 12.04 -10.88 2.98
N ALA A 17 11.66 -12.16 3.00
CA ALA A 17 12.16 -13.10 4.01
C ALA A 17 13.71 -13.20 4.00
N SER A 18 14.35 -13.13 2.82
CA SER A 18 15.81 -13.11 2.71
C SER A 18 16.44 -11.83 3.24
N ASP A 19 15.78 -10.69 3.03
CA ASP A 19 16.25 -9.40 3.57
C ASP A 19 16.09 -9.34 5.07
N PHE A 20 15.07 -10.00 5.63
CA PHE A 20 14.90 -10.12 7.08
C PHE A 20 16.08 -10.82 7.76
N GLU A 21 16.60 -11.90 7.17
CA GLU A 21 17.81 -12.57 7.68
C GLU A 21 19.06 -11.69 7.59
N THR A 22 19.12 -10.81 6.59
CA THR A 22 20.19 -9.81 6.49
C THR A 22 20.02 -8.72 7.56
N LEU A 23 18.79 -8.23 7.73
CA LEU A 23 18.42 -7.24 8.74
C LEU A 23 18.77 -7.72 10.15
N LYS A 24 18.46 -8.97 10.51
CA LYS A 24 18.80 -9.56 11.82
C LYS A 24 20.28 -9.40 12.19
N LYS A 25 21.19 -9.50 11.22
CA LYS A 25 22.64 -9.33 11.45
C LYS A 25 23.03 -7.88 11.73
N SER A 26 22.21 -6.93 11.32
CA SER A 26 22.39 -5.50 11.55
C SER A 26 21.68 -4.98 12.81
N LEU A 27 21.00 -5.85 13.56
CA LEU A 27 20.24 -5.52 14.77
C LEU A 27 20.78 -6.29 15.99
N PRO A 28 22.00 -6.01 16.47
CA PRO A 28 22.65 -6.81 17.52
C PRO A 28 21.88 -6.85 18.86
N LEU A 29 21.17 -5.79 19.25
CA LEU A 29 20.39 -5.77 20.49
C LEU A 29 19.12 -6.63 20.37
N THR A 30 18.51 -6.63 19.19
CA THR A 30 17.26 -7.34 18.90
C THR A 30 17.48 -8.79 18.49
N ALA A 31 18.66 -9.11 17.93
CA ALA A 31 19.00 -10.42 17.38
C ALA A 31 18.73 -11.60 18.35
N PRO A 32 19.02 -11.53 19.66
CA PRO A 32 18.69 -12.60 20.60
C PRO A 32 17.20 -12.97 20.57
N TYR A 33 16.30 -11.97 20.64
CA TYR A 33 14.86 -12.19 20.58
C TYR A 33 14.43 -12.78 19.22
N LEU A 34 14.97 -12.25 18.11
CA LEU A 34 14.62 -12.72 16.76
C LEU A 34 15.10 -14.14 16.47
N ASN A 35 16.07 -14.65 17.22
CA ASN A 35 16.57 -16.02 17.10
C ASN A 35 15.74 -17.04 17.88
N GLU A 36 14.85 -16.60 18.76
CA GLU A 36 13.91 -17.48 19.48
C GLU A 36 12.67 -17.82 18.64
N GLY A 37 12.38 -17.04 17.59
CA GLY A 37 11.24 -17.26 16.71
C GLY A 37 11.63 -17.77 15.32
N THR A 38 10.60 -18.08 14.54
CA THR A 38 10.74 -18.58 13.16
C THR A 38 10.11 -17.61 12.18
N ALA A 39 10.80 -17.36 11.06
CA ALA A 39 10.27 -16.59 9.94
C ALA A 39 9.71 -17.54 8.86
N SER A 40 8.53 -17.23 8.35
CA SER A 40 7.85 -17.97 7.28
C SER A 40 7.44 -17.01 6.17
N VAL A 41 7.49 -17.48 4.92
CA VAL A 41 7.11 -16.68 3.75
C VAL A 41 5.60 -16.45 3.73
N LEU A 42 5.21 -15.21 3.47
CA LEU A 42 3.83 -14.84 3.10
C LEU A 42 3.74 -14.67 1.59
N ASP A 43 2.59 -15.02 1.01
CA ASP A 43 2.29 -14.82 -0.41
C ASP A 43 0.85 -14.30 -0.58
N ALA A 44 0.73 -13.04 -0.99
CA ALA A 44 -0.52 -12.37 -1.32
C ALA A 44 -0.98 -12.63 -2.78
N GLY A 45 -0.38 -13.62 -3.44
CA GLY A 45 -0.72 -14.07 -4.78
C GLY A 45 -0.31 -13.06 -5.86
N ILE A 46 -1.27 -12.25 -6.30
CA ILE A 46 -1.13 -11.37 -7.47
C ILE A 46 -1.18 -9.88 -7.12
N LEU A 47 -1.34 -9.57 -5.84
CA LEU A 47 -1.49 -8.20 -5.39
C LEU A 47 -0.16 -7.47 -5.42
N SER A 48 -0.14 -6.33 -6.09
CA SER A 48 1.02 -5.44 -6.13
C SER A 48 0.75 -4.08 -5.47
N SER A 49 -0.33 -3.96 -4.69
CA SER A 49 -0.69 -2.71 -4.01
C SER A 49 -0.70 -2.91 -2.50
N CYS A 50 0.09 -2.08 -1.81
CA CYS A 50 0.12 -2.01 -0.34
C CYS A 50 -1.29 -1.98 0.28
N GLN A 51 -2.23 -1.18 -0.25
CA GLN A 51 -3.59 -1.08 0.31
C GLN A 51 -4.38 -2.38 0.19
N ALA A 52 -4.34 -3.05 -0.97
CA ALA A 52 -5.04 -4.31 -1.15
C ALA A 52 -4.49 -5.39 -0.21
N ILE A 53 -3.17 -5.47 -0.10
CA ILE A 53 -2.48 -6.43 0.78
C ILE A 53 -2.83 -6.18 2.25
N TRP A 54 -2.80 -4.91 2.70
CA TRP A 54 -3.21 -4.57 4.06
C TRP A 54 -4.70 -4.80 4.32
N ALA A 55 -5.57 -4.67 3.31
CA ALA A 55 -6.97 -5.08 3.46
C ALA A 55 -7.08 -6.57 3.76
N GLU A 56 -6.30 -7.43 3.10
CA GLU A 56 -6.25 -8.86 3.42
C GLU A 56 -5.72 -9.11 4.83
N VAL A 57 -4.64 -8.44 5.25
CA VAL A 57 -4.08 -8.56 6.62
C VAL A 57 -5.12 -8.17 7.66
N LEU A 58 -5.84 -7.06 7.46
CA LEU A 58 -6.81 -6.54 8.42
C LEU A 58 -8.09 -7.37 8.50
N THR A 59 -8.52 -7.96 7.38
CA THR A 59 -9.80 -8.69 7.27
C THR A 59 -9.66 -10.21 7.34
N GLY A 60 -8.49 -10.77 7.07
CA GLY A 60 -8.28 -12.20 6.87
C GLY A 60 -9.04 -12.76 5.66
N VAL A 61 -9.41 -11.90 4.70
CA VAL A 61 -10.24 -12.23 3.53
C VAL A 61 -9.53 -11.73 2.27
N PRO A 62 -9.49 -12.50 1.17
CA PRO A 62 -8.81 -12.09 -0.06
C PRO A 62 -9.42 -10.83 -0.70
N TRP A 63 -8.62 -10.09 -1.45
CA TRP A 63 -8.93 -8.76 -2.01
C TRP A 63 -10.23 -8.71 -2.81
N HIS A 64 -10.52 -9.76 -3.58
CA HIS A 64 -11.74 -9.83 -4.39
C HIS A 64 -12.99 -9.97 -3.51
N SER A 65 -12.87 -10.61 -2.35
CA SER A 65 -13.95 -10.82 -1.39
C SER A 65 -14.06 -9.70 -0.36
N ASN A 66 -12.95 -9.04 0.00
CA ASN A 66 -12.94 -7.87 0.88
C ASN A 66 -13.21 -6.55 0.13
N GLY A 67 -13.13 -6.55 -1.21
CA GLY A 67 -13.48 -5.41 -2.06
C GLY A 67 -12.37 -4.40 -2.30
N CYS A 68 -11.14 -4.65 -1.86
CA CYS A 68 -10.02 -3.73 -1.98
C CYS A 68 -9.01 -4.21 -3.02
N SER A 69 -9.14 -3.76 -4.27
CA SER A 69 -8.19 -4.11 -5.35
C SER A 69 -6.98 -3.16 -5.46
N GLY A 70 -6.89 -2.15 -4.60
CA GLY A 70 -5.78 -1.20 -4.58
C GLY A 70 -6.08 0.10 -3.85
N TYR A 71 -5.20 1.10 -4.04
CA TYR A 71 -5.28 2.40 -3.35
C TYR A 71 -6.59 3.17 -3.58
N SER A 72 -7.12 3.11 -4.80
CA SER A 72 -8.33 3.84 -5.18
C SER A 72 -9.16 3.08 -6.20
N PHE A 73 -10.44 3.40 -6.25
CA PHE A 73 -11.40 2.88 -7.23
C PHE A 73 -12.25 4.05 -7.77
N PRO A 74 -12.86 3.93 -8.96
CA PRO A 74 -13.76 4.96 -9.48
C PRO A 74 -15.06 5.01 -8.68
N GLY A 75 -15.52 6.22 -8.33
CA GLY A 75 -16.81 6.48 -7.71
C GLY A 75 -17.95 6.44 -8.74
N ASP A 76 -18.67 7.56 -8.90
CA ASP A 76 -19.81 7.63 -9.83
C ASP A 76 -19.38 7.77 -11.31
N SER A 77 -18.09 7.94 -11.60
CA SER A 77 -17.52 8.07 -12.95
C SER A 77 -16.07 7.55 -12.97
N LEU A 78 -15.59 7.11 -14.13
CA LEU A 78 -14.18 6.74 -14.35
C LEU A 78 -13.19 7.87 -14.04
N ASN A 79 -13.63 9.13 -14.14
CA ASN A 79 -12.79 10.30 -13.83
C ASN A 79 -12.85 10.72 -12.35
N GLN A 80 -13.59 10.01 -11.50
CA GLN A 80 -13.76 10.35 -10.09
C GLN A 80 -13.11 9.28 -9.19
N PRO A 81 -11.78 9.30 -9.00
CA PRO A 81 -11.11 8.36 -8.11
C PRO A 81 -11.47 8.63 -6.65
N VAL A 82 -11.88 7.58 -5.95
CA VAL A 82 -12.15 7.54 -4.51
C VAL A 82 -11.05 6.71 -3.85
N THR A 83 -10.38 7.26 -2.84
CA THR A 83 -9.40 6.51 -2.04
C THR A 83 -10.13 5.43 -1.24
N CYS A 84 -9.62 4.20 -1.26
CA CYS A 84 -10.19 3.10 -0.49
C CYS A 84 -9.95 3.31 1.01
N THR A 85 -10.98 3.06 1.82
CA THR A 85 -10.96 3.17 3.28
C THR A 85 -11.61 1.94 3.91
N GLU A 86 -11.47 1.76 5.22
CA GLU A 86 -12.12 0.67 5.97
C GLU A 86 -13.64 0.62 5.76
N LYS A 87 -14.30 1.74 5.47
CA LYS A 87 -15.75 1.81 5.17
C LYS A 87 -16.13 1.22 3.81
N ASN A 88 -15.16 1.04 2.93
CA ASN A 88 -15.36 0.48 1.60
C ASN A 88 -15.18 -1.04 1.55
N LEU A 89 -14.69 -1.64 2.65
CA LEU A 89 -14.49 -3.08 2.73
C LEU A 89 -15.81 -3.81 2.91
N THR A 90 -15.97 -4.94 2.23
CA THR A 90 -17.14 -5.84 2.37
C THR A 90 -16.96 -6.87 3.48
N ALA A 91 -15.77 -6.95 4.06
CA ALA A 91 -15.45 -7.80 5.20
C ALA A 91 -15.11 -6.95 6.43
N PRO A 92 -15.51 -7.37 7.64
CA PRO A 92 -15.13 -6.69 8.88
C PRO A 92 -13.61 -6.79 9.11
N LEU A 93 -13.06 -5.80 9.80
CA LEU A 93 -11.67 -5.83 10.27
C LEU A 93 -11.58 -6.85 11.41
N ARG A 94 -10.98 -8.01 11.17
CA ARG A 94 -10.86 -9.09 12.18
C ARG A 94 -9.71 -8.87 13.15
N LEU A 95 -8.66 -8.18 12.70
CA LEU A 95 -7.47 -7.91 13.50
C LEU A 95 -7.71 -6.78 14.54
N LEU A 96 -8.75 -5.99 14.34
CA LEU A 96 -9.14 -4.89 15.22
C LEU A 96 -10.54 -5.20 15.78
N ASP A 97 -10.57 -5.74 17.00
CA ASP A 97 -11.82 -5.99 17.72
C ASP A 97 -12.49 -4.65 18.05
N ALA A 98 -13.79 -4.54 17.80
CA ALA A 98 -14.53 -3.32 18.06
C ALA A 98 -14.62 -3.01 19.56
N ASP A 99 -14.55 -4.04 20.41
CA ASP A 99 -14.77 -3.92 21.85
C ASP A 99 -13.46 -3.80 22.67
N ALA A 100 -12.30 -3.97 22.02
CA ALA A 100 -11.00 -3.87 22.68
C ALA A 100 -10.32 -2.52 22.38
N PRO A 101 -9.54 -1.96 23.32
CA PRO A 101 -8.75 -0.78 23.04
C PRO A 101 -7.57 -1.13 22.12
N HIS A 102 -7.43 -0.36 21.05
CA HIS A 102 -6.37 -0.51 20.06
C HIS A 102 -5.57 0.77 19.87
N PHE A 103 -4.30 0.62 19.50
CA PHE A 103 -3.59 1.69 18.81
C PHE A 103 -3.08 1.22 17.45
N VAL A 104 -3.19 2.10 16.45
CA VAL A 104 -2.73 1.82 15.09
C VAL A 104 -1.86 2.98 14.61
N LEU A 105 -0.66 2.66 14.15
CA LEU A 105 0.29 3.63 13.63
C LEU A 105 0.57 3.30 12.18
N ASN A 106 0.41 4.30 11.32
CA ASN A 106 0.77 4.25 9.91
C ASN A 106 0.08 3.15 9.09
N THR A 107 -1.02 2.58 9.58
CA THR A 107 -1.74 1.52 8.88
C THR A 107 -2.69 2.12 7.83
N PRO A 108 -2.60 1.72 6.55
CA PRO A 108 -3.46 2.27 5.50
C PRO A 108 -4.93 1.86 5.68
N LEU A 109 -5.85 2.49 4.93
CA LEU A 109 -7.31 2.26 4.93
C LEU A 109 -8.04 2.72 6.20
N LEU A 110 -7.41 2.61 7.37
CA LEU A 110 -8.06 2.87 8.66
C LEU A 110 -8.38 4.34 8.84
N LEU A 111 -9.59 4.62 9.31
CA LEU A 111 -10.03 5.98 9.65
C LEU A 111 -9.88 6.22 11.15
N PRO A 112 -9.75 7.48 11.61
CA PRO A 112 -9.85 7.77 13.03
C PRO A 112 -11.22 7.35 13.57
N GLN A 113 -11.24 6.60 14.67
CA GLN A 113 -12.44 6.28 15.46
C GLN A 113 -12.30 6.92 16.85
N ILE A 114 -13.41 7.45 17.39
CA ILE A 114 -13.36 8.39 18.52
C ILE A 114 -13.18 7.65 19.87
N ASP A 115 -13.72 6.44 20.01
CA ASP A 115 -13.97 5.89 21.35
C ASP A 115 -13.11 4.66 21.75
N ASN A 116 -12.50 3.95 20.80
CA ASN A 116 -11.80 2.68 21.05
C ASN A 116 -10.43 2.54 20.34
N ARG A 117 -10.00 3.56 19.58
CA ARG A 117 -8.79 3.46 18.75
C ARG A 117 -7.95 4.74 18.76
N ILE A 118 -6.74 4.63 19.29
CA ILE A 118 -5.70 5.63 19.02
C ILE A 118 -5.19 5.39 17.60
N TRP A 119 -5.18 6.43 16.78
CA TRP A 119 -4.85 6.34 15.36
C TRP A 119 -3.84 7.41 14.99
N LEU A 120 -2.70 6.98 14.44
CA LEU A 120 -1.72 7.84 13.81
C LEU A 120 -1.71 7.55 12.32
N SER A 121 -1.98 8.58 11.53
CA SER A 121 -2.19 8.51 10.08
C SER A 121 -0.97 7.97 9.34
N ASP A 122 -1.21 7.16 8.30
CA ASP A 122 -0.18 6.80 7.33
C ASP A 122 0.00 7.85 6.22
N GLY A 123 -0.84 8.88 6.19
CA GLY A 123 -0.81 9.96 5.19
C GLY A 123 -1.37 9.57 3.82
N SER A 124 -1.94 8.36 3.66
CA SER A 124 -2.62 7.96 2.41
C SER A 124 -4.00 8.59 2.26
N LEU A 125 -4.67 8.85 3.39
CA LEU A 125 -6.05 9.32 3.38
C LEU A 125 -6.10 10.85 3.28
N PRO A 126 -7.02 11.42 2.49
CA PRO A 126 -7.16 12.88 2.33
C PRO A 126 -7.87 13.51 3.54
N LEU A 127 -7.31 13.33 4.74
CA LEU A 127 -7.83 13.83 6.01
C LEU A 127 -6.94 14.96 6.53
N ALA A 128 -7.56 15.98 7.12
CA ALA A 128 -6.86 17.10 7.77
C ALA A 128 -6.45 16.78 9.22
N VAL A 129 -6.20 15.52 9.55
CA VAL A 129 -5.83 15.04 10.89
C VAL A 129 -4.77 13.96 10.72
N SER A 130 -3.67 14.07 11.48
CA SER A 130 -2.60 13.06 11.51
C SER A 130 -2.60 12.22 12.78
N VAL A 131 -3.26 12.67 13.86
CA VAL A 131 -3.36 11.98 15.15
C VAL A 131 -4.80 12.05 15.68
N SER A 132 -5.33 10.91 16.14
CA SER A 132 -6.63 10.79 16.79
C SER A 132 -6.53 9.94 18.06
N PRO A 133 -7.20 10.31 19.17
CA PRO A 133 -7.99 11.53 19.35
C PRO A 133 -7.16 12.81 19.25
N ARG A 134 -7.76 13.91 18.79
CA ARG A 134 -7.07 15.20 18.55
C ARG A 134 -6.41 15.79 19.80
N THR A 135 -6.80 15.35 20.99
CA THR A 135 -6.15 15.75 22.24
C THR A 135 -4.67 15.35 22.26
N LEU A 136 -4.34 14.17 21.74
CA LEU A 136 -2.96 13.66 21.70
C LEU A 136 -2.05 14.52 20.82
N GLU A 137 -2.57 15.17 19.77
CA GLU A 137 -1.77 16.00 18.85
C GLU A 137 -1.00 17.14 19.55
N LYS A 138 -1.44 17.54 20.76
CA LYS A 138 -0.79 18.59 21.56
C LYS A 138 0.27 18.05 22.52
N GLU A 139 0.31 16.75 22.74
CA GLU A 139 1.15 16.07 23.73
C GLU A 139 2.45 15.58 23.08
N GLU A 140 3.55 15.56 23.83
CA GLU A 140 4.76 14.87 23.38
C GLU A 140 4.63 13.35 23.62
N PRO A 141 5.09 12.50 22.69
CA PRO A 141 5.84 12.82 21.48
C PRO A 141 4.97 13.02 20.22
N PHE A 142 3.64 13.07 20.32
CA PHE A 142 2.74 13.13 19.15
C PHE A 142 2.69 14.49 18.46
N ARG A 143 3.10 15.56 19.15
CA ARG A 143 3.18 16.90 18.59
C ARG A 143 4.06 16.92 17.35
N GLY A 144 3.52 17.49 16.28
CA GLY A 144 4.23 17.57 14.99
C GLY A 144 4.43 16.21 14.32
N TYR A 145 3.58 15.21 14.62
CA TYR A 145 3.64 13.92 13.94
C TYR A 145 3.44 14.07 12.43
N ILE A 146 4.48 13.71 11.68
CA ILE A 146 4.48 13.73 10.21
C ILE A 146 4.22 12.30 9.72
N PRO A 147 3.13 12.04 8.99
CA PRO A 147 2.76 10.69 8.58
C PRO A 147 3.70 10.11 7.50
N ARG A 148 4.20 10.95 6.58
CA ARG A 148 5.11 10.56 5.49
C ARG A 148 6.28 11.53 5.35
N PRO A 149 7.50 11.03 5.06
CA PRO A 149 8.68 11.88 4.92
C PRO A 149 8.68 12.72 3.65
N ALA A 150 7.96 12.33 2.60
CA ALA A 150 7.76 13.15 1.40
C ALA A 150 6.61 12.59 0.57
N ASN A 151 5.96 13.42 -0.24
CA ASN A 151 5.09 12.93 -1.30
C ASN A 151 5.92 12.18 -2.35
N TYR A 152 5.39 11.07 -2.89
CA TYR A 152 6.03 10.25 -3.92
C TYR A 152 6.58 11.07 -5.10
N LEU A 153 5.88 12.15 -5.47
CA LEU A 153 6.32 13.06 -6.54
C LEU A 153 7.61 13.81 -6.22
N VAL A 154 7.88 14.12 -4.96
CA VAL A 154 9.11 14.82 -4.52
C VAL A 154 10.27 13.84 -4.39
N GLN A 155 9.99 12.61 -3.95
CA GLN A 155 10.96 11.50 -3.95
C GLN A 155 11.54 11.22 -5.35
N MET A 156 10.68 11.38 -6.37
CA MET A 156 11.04 11.16 -7.77
C MET A 156 11.73 12.36 -8.45
N LEU A 157 11.57 13.58 -7.92
CA LEU A 157 12.05 14.81 -8.57
C LEU A 157 13.35 15.40 -7.97
N GLU A 158 13.79 14.98 -6.77
CA GLU A 158 14.92 15.63 -6.07
C GLU A 158 15.98 14.72 -5.42
N ARG A 159 16.96 15.38 -4.78
CA ARG A 159 18.17 14.87 -4.11
C ARG A 159 17.83 13.80 -3.08
N THR A 160 18.07 12.56 -3.45
CA THR A 160 17.86 11.37 -2.61
C THR A 160 18.36 11.55 -1.17
N ASP A 161 19.51 12.22 -0.96
CA ASP A 161 20.07 12.46 0.37
C ASP A 161 19.11 13.19 1.34
N ALA A 162 18.42 14.24 0.88
CA ALA A 162 17.50 15.01 1.73
C ALA A 162 16.24 14.21 2.09
N VAL A 163 15.73 13.43 1.13
CA VAL A 163 14.59 12.52 1.33
C VAL A 163 14.92 11.45 2.35
N LEU A 164 16.13 10.88 2.27
CA LEU A 164 16.58 9.85 3.20
C LEU A 164 16.78 10.39 4.62
N THR A 165 17.38 11.57 4.79
CA THR A 165 17.50 12.20 6.12
C THR A 165 16.12 12.41 6.75
N ARG A 166 15.19 13.01 6.00
CA ARG A 166 13.82 13.23 6.49
C ARG A 166 13.08 11.93 6.80
N LEU A 167 13.33 10.86 6.02
CA LEU A 167 12.82 9.53 6.33
C LEU A 167 13.29 9.07 7.71
N VAL A 168 14.60 9.16 8.00
CA VAL A 168 15.14 8.75 9.30
C VAL A 168 14.51 9.55 10.44
N ASP A 169 14.38 10.86 10.29
CA ASP A 169 13.82 11.72 11.34
C ASP A 169 12.34 11.40 11.61
N VAL A 170 11.55 11.19 10.55
CA VAL A 170 10.12 10.81 10.66
C VAL A 170 9.96 9.44 11.31
N GLU A 171 10.78 8.45 10.93
CA GLU A 171 10.75 7.11 11.53
C GLU A 171 11.16 7.13 13.01
N LYS A 172 12.18 7.91 13.39
CA LYS A 172 12.56 8.10 14.80
C LYS A 172 11.43 8.68 15.63
N LYS A 173 10.76 9.74 15.15
CA LYS A 173 9.59 10.31 15.84
C LYS A 173 8.45 9.29 15.96
N ARG A 174 8.29 8.41 14.96
CA ARG A 174 7.32 7.30 15.02
C ARG A 174 7.69 6.26 16.07
N PHE A 175 8.96 5.87 16.17
CA PHE A 175 9.46 4.98 17.22
C PHE A 175 9.18 5.55 18.62
N GLU A 176 9.40 6.85 18.83
CA GLU A 176 9.06 7.54 20.08
C GLU A 176 7.55 7.47 20.40
N CYS A 177 6.70 7.79 19.41
CA CYS A 177 5.25 7.70 19.55
C CYS A 177 4.80 6.27 19.87
N ALA A 178 5.36 5.27 19.18
CA ALA A 178 5.06 3.87 19.41
C ALA A 178 5.43 3.43 20.83
N LEU A 179 6.64 3.77 21.32
CA LEU A 179 7.06 3.42 22.68
C LEU A 179 6.20 4.10 23.74
N ASN A 180 5.83 5.37 23.53
CA ASN A 180 4.92 6.06 24.43
C ASN A 180 3.58 5.32 24.53
N LEU A 181 3.02 4.91 23.39
CA LEU A 181 1.76 4.15 23.36
C LEU A 181 1.87 2.77 24.00
N ILE A 182 2.95 2.04 23.74
CA ILE A 182 3.21 0.72 24.35
C ILE A 182 3.29 0.83 25.89
N ARG A 183 3.96 1.87 26.41
CA ARG A 183 4.15 2.07 27.85
C ARG A 183 2.90 2.55 28.56
N ASN A 184 2.14 3.46 27.93
CA ASN A 184 0.96 4.07 28.53
C ASN A 184 -0.33 3.27 28.31
N HIS A 185 -0.32 2.32 27.37
CA HIS A 185 -1.45 1.44 27.06
C HIS A 185 -1.03 -0.05 27.06
N PRO A 186 -0.58 -0.58 28.21
CA PRO A 186 -0.04 -1.95 28.30
C PRO A 186 -1.08 -3.02 27.94
N ASP A 187 -2.36 -2.76 28.17
CA ASP A 187 -3.45 -3.71 27.92
C ASP A 187 -4.05 -3.61 26.50
N SER A 188 -3.61 -2.66 25.68
CA SER A 188 -4.19 -2.38 24.36
C SER A 188 -3.43 -3.06 23.23
N ASN A 189 -4.11 -3.81 22.37
CA ASN A 189 -3.50 -4.42 21.18
C ASN A 189 -3.00 -3.34 20.20
N GLY A 190 -1.87 -3.58 19.55
CA GLY A 190 -1.21 -2.56 18.72
C GLY A 190 -0.87 -3.05 17.32
N ILE A 191 -1.08 -2.20 16.31
CA ILE A 191 -0.49 -2.36 14.98
C ILE A 191 0.47 -1.20 14.73
N ILE A 192 1.73 -1.49 14.46
CA ILE A 192 2.77 -0.49 14.22
C ILE A 192 3.40 -0.77 12.87
N ARG A 193 3.11 0.08 11.89
CA ARG A 193 3.67 -0.04 10.55
C ARG A 193 4.90 0.86 10.37
N ILE A 194 6.04 0.22 10.14
CA ILE A 194 7.31 0.88 9.80
C ILE A 194 7.42 0.95 8.27
N THR A 195 7.40 2.17 7.75
CA THR A 195 7.36 2.44 6.29
C THR A 195 8.75 2.63 5.67
N ALA A 196 9.79 2.57 6.50
CA ALA A 196 11.13 2.95 6.08
C ALA A 196 11.66 2.10 4.94
N PHE A 197 11.41 0.79 4.97
CA PHE A 197 11.94 -0.14 3.98
C PHE A 197 11.25 0.03 2.61
N GLU A 198 9.93 0.19 2.57
CA GLU A 198 9.19 0.58 1.37
C GLU A 198 9.74 1.88 0.77
N HIS A 199 9.95 2.91 1.59
CA HIS A 199 10.49 4.19 1.12
C HIS A 199 11.95 4.10 0.65
N LEU A 200 12.80 3.33 1.33
CA LEU A 200 14.18 3.07 0.91
C LEU A 200 14.20 2.33 -0.42
N ALA A 201 13.37 1.29 -0.57
CA ALA A 201 13.30 0.52 -1.80
C ALA A 201 12.85 1.38 -3.00
N HIS A 202 11.93 2.31 -2.79
CA HIS A 202 11.52 3.27 -3.83
C HIS A 202 12.59 4.33 -4.13
N ALA A 203 13.33 4.80 -3.11
CA ALA A 203 14.29 5.89 -3.26
C ALA A 203 15.64 5.45 -3.86
N ILE A 204 16.12 4.26 -3.48
CA ILE A 204 17.47 3.77 -3.78
C ILE A 204 17.54 2.31 -4.25
N GLY A 205 16.38 1.69 -4.52
CA GLY A 205 16.27 0.35 -5.12
C GLY A 205 16.08 -0.78 -4.11
N ALA A 206 15.63 -1.95 -4.59
CA ALA A 206 15.30 -3.10 -3.74
C ALA A 206 16.52 -3.64 -2.95
N ASP A 207 17.74 -3.50 -3.49
CA ASP A 207 18.98 -3.95 -2.86
C ASP A 207 19.54 -2.96 -1.82
N PHE A 208 18.70 -2.11 -1.21
CA PHE A 208 19.16 -1.02 -0.36
C PHE A 208 19.93 -1.49 0.89
N LEU A 209 19.63 -2.69 1.41
CA LEU A 209 20.37 -3.34 2.52
C LEU A 209 21.68 -4.02 2.08
N SER A 210 21.98 -4.05 0.78
CA SER A 210 23.20 -4.66 0.28
C SER A 210 24.44 -3.92 0.78
N SER A 211 25.47 -4.67 1.18
CA SER A 211 26.79 -4.12 1.55
C SER A 211 27.46 -3.32 0.42
N LYS A 212 26.97 -3.47 -0.82
CA LYS A 212 27.43 -2.71 -1.99
C LYS A 212 26.91 -1.27 -2.00
N ASN A 213 25.89 -0.94 -1.20
CA ASN A 213 25.32 0.40 -1.12
C ASN A 213 26.15 1.32 -0.21
N THR A 214 27.33 1.72 -0.68
CA THR A 214 28.27 2.51 0.12
C THR A 214 27.85 3.97 0.27
N ARG A 215 27.14 4.54 -0.72
CA ARG A 215 26.76 5.95 -0.77
C ARG A 215 25.85 6.36 0.40
N TYR A 216 24.85 5.54 0.71
CA TYR A 216 23.84 5.85 1.74
C TYR A 216 24.02 5.03 3.02
N SER A 217 25.14 4.30 3.12
CA SER A 217 25.43 3.36 4.21
C SER A 217 25.29 3.98 5.61
N LYS A 218 25.77 5.22 5.80
CA LYS A 218 25.66 5.92 7.08
C LYS A 218 24.19 6.17 7.48
N THR A 219 23.40 6.76 6.58
CA THR A 219 21.98 7.06 6.85
C THR A 219 21.18 5.79 7.12
N ILE A 220 21.45 4.72 6.36
CA ILE A 220 20.84 3.41 6.59
C ILE A 220 21.28 2.85 7.95
N SER A 221 22.56 2.90 8.29
CA SER A 221 23.08 2.46 9.59
C SER A 221 22.45 3.22 10.76
N ASP A 222 22.25 4.53 10.62
CA ASP A 222 21.62 5.37 11.66
C ASP A 222 20.16 4.98 11.90
N LEU A 223 19.42 4.69 10.82
CA LEU A 223 18.06 4.15 10.89
C LEU A 223 18.05 2.78 11.56
N LEU A 224 18.92 1.86 11.12
CA LEU A 224 18.99 0.50 11.65
C LEU A 224 19.37 0.48 13.13
N SER A 225 20.28 1.36 13.56
CA SER A 225 20.64 1.50 14.97
C SER A 225 19.46 1.98 15.81
N SER A 226 18.65 2.89 15.26
CA SER A 226 17.46 3.41 15.93
C SER A 226 16.35 2.35 15.99
N LEU A 227 16.19 1.58 14.91
CA LEU A 227 15.29 0.43 14.85
C LEU A 227 15.70 -0.65 15.85
N ASP A 228 16.98 -0.96 15.98
CA ASP A 228 17.50 -1.98 16.90
C ASP A 228 17.21 -1.62 18.36
N SER A 229 17.51 -0.37 18.74
CA SER A 229 17.17 0.14 20.08
C SER A 229 15.66 0.06 20.32
N TRP A 230 14.86 0.51 19.36
CA TRP A 230 13.40 0.53 19.48
C TRP A 230 12.81 -0.88 19.58
N LEU A 231 13.18 -1.80 18.68
CA LEU A 231 12.69 -3.19 18.70
C LEU A 231 13.11 -3.91 19.98
N SER A 232 14.35 -3.72 20.46
CA SER A 232 14.78 -4.29 21.73
C SER A 232 13.88 -3.84 22.90
N GLU A 233 13.44 -2.59 22.92
CA GLU A 233 12.50 -2.09 23.93
C GLU A 233 11.08 -2.65 23.72
N VAL A 234 10.65 -2.81 22.48
CA VAL A 234 9.37 -3.48 22.15
C VAL A 234 9.37 -4.91 22.69
N PHE A 235 10.43 -5.69 22.45
CA PHE A 235 10.58 -7.04 23.00
C PHE A 235 10.61 -7.08 24.52
N ALA A 236 11.28 -6.11 25.14
CA ALA A 236 11.32 -5.99 26.60
C ALA A 236 9.97 -5.62 27.24
N SER A 237 8.95 -5.24 26.47
CA SER A 237 7.62 -4.90 27.00
C SER A 237 6.85 -6.10 27.57
N GLY A 238 7.31 -7.34 27.32
CA GLY A 238 6.65 -8.57 27.79
C GLY A 238 5.36 -8.91 27.04
N ARG A 239 5.09 -8.22 25.93
CA ARG A 239 3.92 -8.43 25.08
C ARG A 239 4.16 -9.54 24.07
N GLU A 240 3.09 -10.15 23.58
CA GLU A 240 3.20 -11.04 22.43
C GLU A 240 3.51 -10.23 21.17
N ILE A 241 4.56 -10.59 20.44
CA ILE A 241 5.02 -9.85 19.26
C ILE A 241 4.94 -10.73 18.03
N LEU A 242 4.24 -10.23 17.02
CA LEU A 242 4.23 -10.74 15.66
C LEU A 242 4.91 -9.70 14.77
N ILE A 243 5.95 -10.09 14.05
CA ILE A 243 6.57 -9.23 13.04
C ILE A 243 6.07 -9.69 11.68
N ILE A 244 5.64 -8.76 10.83
CA ILE A 244 5.29 -9.07 9.44
C ILE A 244 6.02 -8.15 8.48
N SER A 245 6.17 -8.60 7.25
CA SER A 245 6.24 -7.75 6.09
C SER A 245 5.28 -8.34 5.08
N PRO A 246 4.11 -7.73 4.82
CA PRO A 246 3.08 -8.41 4.05
C PRO A 246 3.38 -8.39 2.54
N PHE A 247 4.39 -7.63 2.12
CA PHE A 247 4.93 -7.59 0.76
C PHE A 247 6.40 -7.20 0.80
N SER A 248 7.13 -7.48 -0.28
CA SER A 248 8.51 -7.05 -0.46
C SER A 248 8.66 -6.13 -1.67
N HIS A 249 9.86 -5.62 -1.89
CA HIS A 249 10.23 -4.99 -3.15
C HIS A 249 11.14 -5.90 -3.98
N ILE A 250 11.03 -5.77 -5.30
CA ILE A 250 11.95 -6.36 -6.27
C ILE A 250 12.38 -5.32 -7.30
N PRO A 251 13.51 -5.52 -8.00
CA PRO A 251 13.93 -4.62 -9.07
C PRO A 251 12.86 -4.47 -10.17
N CYS A 252 12.58 -3.24 -10.56
CA CYS A 252 11.69 -2.91 -11.66
C CYS A 252 12.45 -3.06 -12.99
N ARG A 253 11.94 -3.89 -13.90
CA ARG A 253 12.55 -4.16 -15.22
C ARG A 253 11.94 -3.34 -16.34
N ALA A 254 10.66 -3.05 -16.24
CA ALA A 254 9.95 -2.28 -17.25
C ALA A 254 8.82 -1.46 -16.64
N GLN A 255 8.23 -0.63 -17.47
CA GLN A 255 7.18 0.30 -17.12
C GLN A 255 6.07 0.17 -18.14
N LEU A 256 4.82 0.16 -17.69
CA LEU A 256 3.67 -0.01 -18.57
C LEU A 256 2.53 0.93 -18.21
N ASN A 257 2.10 1.70 -19.21
CA ASN A 257 0.84 2.42 -19.18
C ASN A 257 -0.25 1.56 -19.83
N ILE A 258 -1.05 0.88 -19.02
CA ILE A 258 -2.12 -0.01 -19.49
C ILE A 258 -3.20 0.78 -20.27
N ASN A 259 -3.40 2.07 -19.97
CA ASN A 259 -4.33 2.91 -20.70
C ASN A 259 -3.85 3.18 -22.14
N SER A 260 -2.53 3.28 -22.37
CA SER A 260 -1.98 3.39 -23.73
C SER A 260 -2.29 2.14 -24.56
N LEU A 261 -2.28 0.95 -23.94
CA LEU A 261 -2.70 -0.29 -24.61
C LEU A 261 -4.21 -0.26 -24.91
N LEU A 262 -5.03 0.16 -23.96
CA LEU A 262 -6.48 0.27 -24.15
C LEU A 262 -6.86 1.30 -25.23
N GLU A 263 -6.13 2.41 -25.32
CA GLU A 263 -6.32 3.42 -26.38
C GLU A 263 -5.94 2.85 -27.75
N LYS A 264 -4.80 2.16 -27.86
CA LYS A 264 -4.39 1.47 -29.10
C LYS A 264 -5.40 0.40 -29.53
N GLY A 265 -6.03 -0.28 -28.57
CA GLY A 265 -7.11 -1.25 -28.81
C GLY A 265 -8.47 -0.64 -29.16
N GLY A 266 -8.61 0.70 -29.13
CA GLY A 266 -9.87 1.40 -29.40
C GLY A 266 -10.88 1.34 -28.25
N TYR A 267 -10.46 0.92 -27.04
CA TYR A 267 -11.32 0.84 -25.85
C TYR A 267 -11.34 2.12 -25.02
N LEU A 268 -10.31 2.96 -25.17
CA LEU A 268 -10.12 4.18 -24.41
C LEU A 268 -10.04 5.40 -25.34
N SER A 269 -10.60 6.52 -24.90
CA SER A 269 -10.36 7.82 -25.53
C SER A 269 -10.03 8.84 -24.45
N LEU A 270 -8.98 9.63 -24.67
CA LEU A 270 -8.53 10.65 -23.74
C LEU A 270 -8.89 12.06 -24.22
N THR A 271 -9.18 12.95 -23.28
CA THR A 271 -9.43 14.37 -23.53
C THR A 271 -8.61 15.25 -22.59
N ARG A 272 -8.35 16.49 -23.00
CA ARG A 272 -7.68 17.47 -22.14
C ARG A 272 -8.67 18.01 -21.11
N PRO A 273 -8.25 18.21 -19.85
CA PRO A 273 -9.15 18.61 -18.79
C PRO A 273 -9.72 20.02 -19.00
N THR A 274 -11.00 20.19 -18.67
CA THR A 274 -11.57 21.43 -18.14
C THR A 274 -11.70 21.28 -16.61
N HIS A 275 -11.46 22.36 -15.85
CA HIS A 275 -11.24 22.39 -14.38
C HIS A 275 -12.09 21.45 -13.48
N ASP A 276 -11.53 20.97 -12.35
CA ASP A 276 -12.20 20.06 -11.39
C ASP A 276 -11.99 20.42 -9.91
N ASN A 277 -13.06 20.25 -9.11
CA ASN A 277 -13.16 20.54 -7.69
C ASN A 277 -12.51 19.51 -6.76
N THR A 278 -12.38 18.24 -7.15
CA THR A 278 -11.79 17.19 -6.28
C THR A 278 -10.27 17.37 -6.13
N GLN A 279 -9.62 17.78 -7.21
CA GLN A 279 -8.19 18.13 -7.23
C GLN A 279 -7.90 19.33 -6.33
N ASN A 280 -8.78 20.33 -6.33
CA ASN A 280 -8.67 21.51 -5.46
C ASN A 280 -8.78 21.16 -3.97
N ARG A 281 -9.57 20.14 -3.60
CA ARG A 281 -9.65 19.68 -2.20
C ARG A 281 -8.37 18.99 -1.73
N ARG A 282 -7.75 18.16 -2.57
CA ARG A 282 -6.45 17.54 -2.26
C ARG A 282 -5.34 18.58 -2.14
N LEU A 283 -5.33 19.56 -3.04
CA LEU A 283 -4.43 20.72 -2.96
C LEU A 283 -4.63 21.49 -1.66
N ALA A 284 -5.87 21.77 -1.28
CA ALA A 284 -6.18 22.46 -0.03
C ALA A 284 -5.75 21.65 1.21
N ALA A 285 -5.93 20.33 1.22
CA ALA A 285 -5.46 19.48 2.30
C ALA A 285 -3.93 19.46 2.40
N MET A 286 -3.22 19.37 1.27
CA MET A 286 -1.75 19.47 1.25
C MET A 286 -1.26 20.84 1.72
N ASP A 287 -1.93 21.93 1.30
CA ASP A 287 -1.61 23.29 1.72
C ASP A 287 -1.82 23.48 3.24
N VAL A 288 -2.79 22.78 3.86
CA VAL A 288 -3.03 22.82 5.32
C VAL A 288 -2.02 22.00 6.11
N LEU A 289 -1.54 20.87 5.55
CA LEU A 289 -0.57 19.99 6.21
C LEU A 289 0.89 20.43 6.03
N LYS A 290 1.11 21.50 5.26
CA LYS A 290 2.42 22.09 5.03
C LYS A 290 2.91 22.77 6.30
N ASP A 291 4.07 22.34 6.79
CA ASP A 291 4.83 23.13 7.77
C ASP A 291 5.37 24.38 7.07
N GLN A 292 5.03 25.57 7.59
CA GLN A 292 5.47 26.84 7.04
C GLN A 292 6.99 27.05 7.14
N ASN A 293 7.68 26.26 7.97
CA ASN A 293 9.12 26.29 8.12
C ASN A 293 9.85 25.17 7.36
N ASP A 294 9.12 24.37 6.55
CA ASP A 294 9.70 23.28 5.75
C ASP A 294 9.77 23.68 4.25
N PRO A 295 10.95 24.06 3.73
CA PRO A 295 11.14 24.40 2.33
C PRO A 295 10.75 23.27 1.37
N MET A 296 10.87 22.01 1.81
CA MET A 296 10.47 20.85 1.00
C MET A 296 8.96 20.81 0.85
N GLY A 297 8.22 21.09 1.93
CA GLY A 297 6.76 21.18 1.94
C GLY A 297 6.20 22.16 0.91
N GLU A 298 6.85 23.33 0.72
CA GLU A 298 6.42 24.29 -0.32
C GLU A 298 6.59 23.74 -1.73
N LEU A 299 7.73 23.07 -1.98
CA LEU A 299 8.04 22.50 -3.27
C LEU A 299 7.11 21.34 -3.62
N GLU A 300 6.73 20.50 -2.65
CA GLU A 300 5.83 19.36 -2.87
C GLU A 300 4.49 19.82 -3.46
N VAL A 301 3.91 20.86 -2.87
CA VAL A 301 2.66 21.46 -3.33
C VAL A 301 2.82 21.99 -4.76
N LEU A 302 3.92 22.69 -5.05
CA LEU A 302 4.18 23.27 -6.37
C LEU A 302 4.30 22.19 -7.45
N LEU A 303 5.05 21.12 -7.17
CA LEU A 303 5.24 20.00 -8.10
C LEU A 303 3.93 19.24 -8.32
N TYR A 304 3.15 19.03 -7.27
CA TYR A 304 1.81 18.43 -7.38
C TYR A 304 0.88 19.30 -8.25
N LYS A 305 0.85 20.63 -8.05
CA LYS A 305 0.10 21.58 -8.90
C LYS A 305 0.51 21.48 -10.37
N ARG A 306 1.81 21.38 -10.66
CA ARG A 306 2.33 21.20 -12.04
C ARG A 306 1.95 19.86 -12.67
N GLY A 307 1.95 18.79 -11.88
CA GLY A 307 1.51 17.46 -12.31
C GLY A 307 0.05 17.44 -12.74
N LEU A 308 -0.82 18.02 -11.91
CA LEU A 308 -2.26 18.08 -12.17
C LEU A 308 -2.60 18.80 -13.47
N ALA A 309 -1.88 19.89 -13.79
CA ALA A 309 -2.10 20.66 -15.02
C ALA A 309 -1.86 19.85 -16.31
N LYS A 310 -1.12 18.73 -16.22
CA LYS A 310 -0.80 17.87 -17.36
C LYS A 310 -1.62 16.57 -17.41
N GLN A 311 -2.53 16.35 -16.46
CA GLN A 311 -3.27 15.10 -16.35
C GLN A 311 -4.37 15.00 -17.44
N LEU A 312 -4.33 13.96 -18.26
CA LEU A 312 -5.40 13.63 -19.21
C LEU A 312 -6.61 13.02 -18.50
N ARG A 313 -7.81 13.29 -19.03
CA ARG A 313 -9.08 12.71 -18.56
C ARG A 313 -9.60 11.68 -19.55
N PHE A 314 -10.42 10.75 -19.08
CA PHE A 314 -11.16 9.84 -19.94
C PHE A 314 -12.33 10.58 -20.59
N ASP A 315 -12.47 10.53 -21.92
CA ASP A 315 -13.71 10.91 -22.61
C ASP A 315 -14.71 9.77 -22.39
N THR A 316 -15.55 9.89 -21.35
CA THR A 316 -16.46 8.82 -20.93
C THR A 316 -17.53 8.50 -21.99
N THR A 317 -17.85 9.46 -22.88
CA THR A 317 -18.78 9.20 -23.99
C THR A 317 -18.22 8.22 -25.02
N LYS A 318 -16.90 8.19 -25.21
CA LYS A 318 -16.22 7.30 -26.16
C LYS A 318 -15.54 6.12 -25.51
N THR A 319 -15.14 6.24 -24.26
CA THR A 319 -14.45 5.19 -23.50
C THR A 319 -15.37 4.01 -23.22
N VAL A 320 -14.90 2.81 -23.57
CA VAL A 320 -15.51 1.51 -23.23
C VAL A 320 -14.90 0.96 -21.94
N ALA A 321 -13.58 1.06 -21.79
CA ALA A 321 -12.88 0.58 -20.61
C ALA A 321 -11.68 1.47 -20.28
N ALA A 322 -11.38 1.63 -19.00
CA ALA A 322 -10.24 2.43 -18.55
C ALA A 322 -9.64 1.86 -17.26
N SER A 323 -8.39 2.23 -17.02
CA SER A 323 -7.64 1.95 -15.80
C SER A 323 -7.35 3.24 -15.02
N PRO A 324 -8.31 3.74 -14.21
CA PRO A 324 -8.09 4.86 -13.28
C PRO A 324 -7.12 4.53 -12.14
N SER A 325 -6.91 3.25 -11.84
CA SER A 325 -5.98 2.73 -10.82
C SER A 325 -5.11 1.64 -11.43
N ALA A 326 -3.84 1.57 -11.04
CA ALA A 326 -2.83 0.74 -11.71
C ALA A 326 -3.26 -0.73 -11.80
N GLY A 327 -3.22 -1.29 -13.01
CA GLY A 327 -3.56 -2.70 -13.30
C GLY A 327 -5.04 -3.05 -13.18
N CYS A 328 -5.88 -2.17 -12.62
CA CYS A 328 -7.30 -2.41 -12.47
C CYS A 328 -8.05 -1.77 -13.65
N ILE A 329 -8.91 -2.51 -14.34
CA ILE A 329 -9.66 -2.04 -15.52
C ILE A 329 -11.16 -2.16 -15.25
N TRP A 330 -11.88 -1.09 -15.59
CA TRP A 330 -13.32 -0.95 -15.39
C TRP A 330 -14.03 -0.73 -16.71
N LEU A 331 -15.14 -1.43 -16.92
CA LEU A 331 -16.05 -1.15 -18.02
C LEU A 331 -16.91 0.08 -17.73
N ASN A 332 -17.00 1.00 -18.69
CA ASN A 332 -17.81 2.19 -18.60
C ASN A 332 -19.29 1.88 -18.87
N ARG A 333 -20.02 1.38 -17.88
CA ARG A 333 -21.44 0.99 -17.99
C ARG A 333 -22.34 1.73 -17.02
N ASP A 334 -23.55 2.01 -17.45
CA ASP A 334 -24.59 2.77 -16.71
C ASP A 334 -25.03 2.12 -15.39
N SER A 335 -24.95 0.78 -15.32
CA SER A 335 -25.17 0.02 -14.08
C SER A 335 -24.15 0.30 -12.98
N ARG A 336 -23.04 1.00 -13.28
CA ARG A 336 -21.98 1.35 -12.32
C ARG A 336 -21.70 2.86 -12.27
N PHE A 337 -21.73 3.53 -13.40
CA PHE A 337 -21.33 4.93 -13.53
C PHE A 337 -22.46 5.78 -14.09
N LYS A 338 -22.60 7.01 -13.56
CA LYS A 338 -23.63 7.97 -14.01
C LYS A 338 -23.46 8.38 -15.47
N ASP A 339 -22.22 8.42 -15.95
CA ASP A 339 -21.83 8.71 -17.34
C ASP A 339 -21.43 7.45 -18.11
N GLY A 340 -21.90 6.30 -17.63
CA GLY A 340 -21.69 5.00 -18.26
C GLY A 340 -22.54 4.79 -19.50
N LYS A 341 -22.08 3.89 -20.37
CA LYS A 341 -22.82 3.48 -21.56
C LYS A 341 -23.88 2.45 -21.20
N SER A 342 -25.04 2.52 -21.83
CA SER A 342 -26.07 1.46 -21.74
C SER A 342 -25.49 0.17 -22.29
N MET A 343 -25.27 -0.81 -21.41
CA MET A 343 -24.68 -2.11 -21.75
C MET A 343 -25.34 -3.19 -20.91
N ASN A 344 -25.95 -4.18 -21.57
CA ASN A 344 -26.54 -5.30 -20.85
C ASN A 344 -25.47 -6.27 -20.33
N ALA A 345 -25.88 -7.25 -19.51
CA ALA A 345 -24.94 -8.18 -18.87
C ALA A 345 -24.14 -9.03 -19.87
N ASP A 346 -24.78 -9.48 -20.96
CA ASP A 346 -24.14 -10.31 -21.99
C ASP A 346 -23.14 -9.51 -22.82
N GLU A 347 -23.49 -8.28 -23.19
CA GLU A 347 -22.58 -7.33 -23.84
C GLU A 347 -21.38 -7.02 -22.95
N ALA A 348 -21.59 -6.78 -21.65
CA ALA A 348 -20.51 -6.54 -20.70
C ALA A 348 -19.59 -7.75 -20.58
N ARG A 349 -20.14 -8.97 -20.48
CA ARG A 349 -19.35 -10.20 -20.47
C ARG A 349 -18.53 -10.37 -21.75
N LYS A 350 -19.15 -10.13 -22.91
CA LYS A 350 -18.46 -10.19 -24.20
C LYS A 350 -17.31 -9.18 -24.25
N LYS A 351 -17.53 -7.95 -23.80
CA LYS A 351 -16.48 -6.91 -23.76
C LYS A 351 -15.35 -7.24 -22.80
N ILE A 352 -15.62 -7.82 -21.64
CA ILE A 352 -14.57 -8.32 -20.73
C ILE A 352 -13.68 -9.33 -21.44
N LEU A 353 -14.27 -10.31 -22.13
CA LEU A 353 -13.52 -11.35 -22.85
C LEU A 353 -12.72 -10.78 -24.04
N GLU A 354 -13.31 -9.87 -24.81
CA GLU A 354 -12.63 -9.18 -25.92
C GLU A 354 -11.40 -8.40 -25.42
N ILE A 355 -11.54 -7.67 -24.31
CA ILE A 355 -10.44 -6.90 -23.71
C ILE A 355 -9.39 -7.85 -23.11
N LYS A 356 -9.80 -8.90 -22.40
CA LYS A 356 -8.89 -9.92 -21.86
C LYS A 356 -8.02 -10.50 -22.98
N GLN A 357 -8.63 -11.01 -24.04
CA GLN A 357 -7.88 -11.59 -25.17
C GLN A 357 -6.93 -10.57 -25.80
N PHE A 358 -7.40 -9.33 -26.02
CA PHE A 358 -6.55 -8.27 -26.55
C PHE A 358 -5.32 -8.00 -25.65
N LEU A 359 -5.51 -8.00 -24.33
CA LEU A 359 -4.41 -7.82 -23.38
C LEU A 359 -3.47 -9.03 -23.40
N GLU A 360 -3.99 -10.26 -23.39
CA GLU A 360 -3.18 -11.48 -23.49
C GLU A 360 -2.29 -11.48 -24.74
N ASP A 361 -2.85 -11.15 -25.91
CA ASP A 361 -2.13 -11.10 -27.18
C ASP A 361 -1.02 -10.03 -27.20
N ASN A 362 -1.22 -8.91 -26.51
CA ASN A 362 -0.22 -7.83 -26.47
C ASN A 362 0.82 -8.02 -25.38
N LEU A 363 0.42 -8.53 -24.20
CA LEU A 363 1.33 -8.75 -23.07
C LEU A 363 2.23 -9.96 -23.30
N SER A 364 1.71 -11.07 -23.85
CA SER A 364 2.51 -12.26 -24.17
C SER A 364 3.66 -11.98 -25.14
N ARG A 365 3.49 -11.05 -26.08
CA ARG A 365 4.54 -10.62 -27.01
C ARG A 365 5.69 -9.88 -26.36
N VAL A 366 5.48 -9.29 -25.18
CA VAL A 366 6.43 -8.39 -24.52
C VAL A 366 6.97 -8.99 -23.22
N PHE A 367 6.15 -9.73 -22.49
CA PHE A 367 6.45 -10.23 -21.15
C PHE A 367 6.41 -11.75 -21.05
N ASP A 368 6.26 -12.46 -22.18
CA ASP A 368 6.07 -13.92 -22.24
C ASP A 368 4.95 -14.34 -21.27
N ASP A 369 5.20 -15.33 -20.41
CA ASP A 369 4.23 -15.81 -19.42
C ASP A 369 4.33 -15.09 -18.05
N ASN A 370 5.08 -13.98 -17.95
CA ASN A 370 5.31 -13.26 -16.68
C ASN A 370 4.17 -12.32 -16.27
N PHE A 371 2.94 -12.61 -16.70
CA PHE A 371 1.76 -11.82 -16.38
C PHE A 371 0.57 -12.71 -16.01
N ALA A 372 -0.38 -12.13 -15.29
CA ALA A 372 -1.63 -12.79 -14.96
C ALA A 372 -2.78 -11.79 -15.10
N ILE A 373 -3.88 -12.25 -15.72
CA ILE A 373 -5.09 -11.47 -15.92
C ILE A 373 -6.25 -12.18 -15.24
N PHE A 374 -6.86 -11.48 -14.29
CA PHE A 374 -8.00 -11.97 -13.53
C PHE A 374 -9.24 -11.24 -13.99
N THR A 375 -10.31 -11.99 -14.24
CA THR A 375 -11.60 -11.41 -14.54
C THR A 375 -12.59 -11.75 -13.44
N ARG A 376 -13.53 -10.84 -13.22
CA ARG A 376 -14.60 -11.06 -12.24
C ARG A 376 -15.44 -12.32 -12.52
N SER A 377 -15.47 -12.81 -13.77
CA SER A 377 -16.14 -14.07 -14.12
C SER A 377 -15.42 -15.33 -13.64
N ASP A 378 -14.13 -15.24 -13.33
CA ASP A 378 -13.33 -16.39 -12.86
C ASP A 378 -13.69 -16.77 -11.40
N GLU A 379 -14.46 -15.94 -10.68
CA GLU A 379 -14.76 -16.07 -9.25
C GLU A 379 -16.04 -16.87 -8.91
N GLY A 380 -16.76 -17.37 -9.93
CA GLY A 380 -18.04 -18.06 -9.75
C GLY A 380 -19.21 -17.14 -9.35
N ASN A 381 -20.44 -17.62 -9.49
CA ASN A 381 -21.67 -16.83 -9.27
C ASN A 381 -21.95 -16.47 -7.79
N SER A 382 -21.07 -16.83 -6.84
CA SER A 382 -21.31 -16.73 -5.39
C SER A 382 -20.92 -15.39 -4.77
N ILE A 383 -20.15 -14.54 -5.46
CA ILE A 383 -19.71 -13.24 -4.90
C ILE A 383 -20.68 -12.14 -5.32
N LYS A 384 -21.30 -11.48 -4.34
CA LYS A 384 -22.18 -10.33 -4.58
C LYS A 384 -21.40 -9.23 -5.31
N PRO A 385 -22.00 -8.56 -6.32
CA PRO A 385 -21.38 -7.43 -7.00
C PRO A 385 -20.90 -6.35 -6.03
N ASN A 386 -19.59 -6.13 -5.95
CA ASN A 386 -19.03 -4.97 -5.26
C ASN A 386 -18.64 -3.90 -6.31
N PRO A 387 -19.20 -2.67 -6.24
CA PRO A 387 -18.84 -1.57 -7.13
C PRO A 387 -17.41 -1.04 -6.93
N ALA A 388 -16.62 -1.56 -5.99
CA ALA A 388 -15.19 -1.27 -5.84
C ALA A 388 -14.29 -2.26 -6.62
N THR A 389 -14.76 -3.48 -6.91
CA THR A 389 -13.94 -4.52 -7.59
C THR A 389 -13.87 -4.27 -9.10
N PRO A 390 -12.68 -4.28 -9.72
CA PRO A 390 -12.53 -4.07 -11.17
C PRO A 390 -13.17 -5.20 -11.98
N ASP A 391 -13.43 -4.95 -13.25
CA ASP A 391 -13.92 -6.00 -14.16
C ASP A 391 -12.77 -6.90 -14.64
N ILE A 392 -11.57 -6.33 -14.77
CA ILE A 392 -10.31 -7.03 -15.10
C ILE A 392 -9.19 -6.49 -14.20
N TYR A 393 -8.37 -7.37 -13.63
CA TYR A 393 -7.14 -7.04 -12.92
C TYR A 393 -5.95 -7.63 -13.67
N VAL A 394 -4.93 -6.81 -13.91
CA VAL A 394 -3.70 -7.19 -14.61
C VAL A 394 -2.55 -7.08 -13.62
N TYR A 395 -1.80 -8.17 -13.48
CA TYR A 395 -0.54 -8.22 -12.76
C TYR A 395 0.58 -8.61 -13.72
N ILE A 396 1.73 -7.95 -13.64
CA ILE A 396 2.93 -8.30 -14.42
C ILE A 396 4.12 -8.25 -13.45
N ALA A 397 4.86 -9.34 -13.35
CA ALA A 397 6.00 -9.41 -12.45
C ALA A 397 7.08 -8.39 -12.87
N GLN A 398 7.67 -7.69 -11.90
CA GLN A 398 8.77 -6.73 -12.12
C GLN A 398 8.43 -5.52 -13.01
N VAL A 399 7.15 -5.23 -13.24
CA VAL A 399 6.72 -4.09 -14.07
C VAL A 399 5.96 -3.07 -13.23
N GLU A 400 6.39 -1.82 -13.30
CA GLU A 400 5.66 -0.71 -12.69
C GLU A 400 4.51 -0.30 -13.62
N MET A 401 3.28 -0.51 -13.17
CA MET A 401 2.10 0.00 -13.84
C MET A 401 1.82 1.42 -13.39
N HIS A 402 1.75 2.34 -14.34
CA HIS A 402 1.41 3.73 -14.08
C HIS A 402 0.16 4.14 -14.85
N ASN A 403 -0.62 5.02 -14.23
CA ASN A 403 -1.84 5.56 -14.83
C ASN A 403 -1.48 6.74 -15.76
N ASN A 404 -2.47 7.48 -16.25
CA ASN A 404 -2.33 8.64 -17.17
C ASN A 404 -1.50 9.83 -16.64
N TYR A 405 -0.70 9.66 -15.59
CA TYR A 405 0.18 10.64 -14.95
C TYR A 405 1.58 10.68 -15.59
N GLU A 406 1.66 10.47 -16.91
CA GLU A 406 2.92 10.20 -17.63
C GLU A 406 4.04 11.26 -17.51
N PRO A 407 3.85 12.58 -17.19
CA PRO A 407 4.96 13.52 -17.35
C PRO A 407 5.74 13.89 -16.08
N LEU A 408 5.53 13.23 -14.94
CA LEU A 408 6.34 13.51 -13.72
C LEU A 408 7.46 12.50 -13.48
N TYR A 409 7.42 11.36 -14.15
CA TYR A 409 8.50 10.36 -14.08
C TYR A 409 9.62 10.80 -15.02
N GLY A 410 10.57 11.56 -14.49
CA GLY A 410 11.82 11.79 -15.22
C GLY A 410 12.48 10.46 -15.58
N THR A 411 13.32 10.48 -16.61
CA THR A 411 14.24 9.39 -16.99
C THR A 411 15.36 9.20 -15.95
N GLY A 412 15.05 9.31 -14.65
CA GLY A 412 16.06 9.30 -13.61
C GLY A 412 16.80 7.96 -13.61
N ASP A 413 18.13 8.02 -13.56
CA ASP A 413 19.06 6.88 -13.44
C ASP A 413 18.93 6.13 -12.09
N LYS A 414 17.86 6.34 -11.34
CA LYS A 414 17.66 5.70 -10.03
C LYS A 414 17.18 4.26 -10.25
N PRO A 415 17.75 3.27 -9.55
CA PRO A 415 17.23 1.91 -9.57
C PRO A 415 15.79 1.92 -9.05
N ARG A 416 14.85 1.49 -9.90
CA ARG A 416 13.43 1.42 -9.56
C ARG A 416 13.11 0.08 -8.92
N SER A 417 12.10 0.08 -8.05
CA SER A 417 11.55 -1.14 -7.47
C SER A 417 10.03 -1.14 -7.58
N VAL A 418 9.44 -2.33 -7.56
CA VAL A 418 7.99 -2.54 -7.53
C VAL A 418 7.63 -3.45 -6.36
N HIS A 419 6.40 -3.32 -5.88
CA HIS A 419 5.83 -4.24 -4.90
C HIS A 419 5.78 -5.66 -5.47
N HIS A 420 6.18 -6.61 -4.64
CA HIS A 420 6.10 -8.02 -4.89
C HIS A 420 5.20 -8.66 -3.83
N PRO A 421 4.23 -9.51 -4.23
CA PRO A 421 3.21 -10.06 -3.33
C PRO A 421 3.76 -10.98 -2.25
N ARG A 422 5.06 -11.30 -2.26
CA ARG A 422 5.69 -12.14 -1.24
C ARG A 422 6.40 -11.32 -0.20
N GLY A 423 6.17 -11.65 1.05
CA GLY A 423 6.85 -11.09 2.22
C GLY A 423 7.14 -12.16 3.25
N PHE A 424 6.97 -11.86 4.53
CA PHE A 424 7.16 -12.83 5.61
C PHE A 424 6.33 -12.50 6.86
N PHE A 425 6.19 -13.48 7.73
CA PHE A 425 5.84 -13.27 9.13
C PHE A 425 6.85 -13.97 10.02
N TRP A 426 7.07 -13.43 11.22
CA TRP A 426 7.94 -14.00 12.24
C TRP A 426 7.20 -14.06 13.58
N THR A 427 7.30 -15.20 14.25
CA THR A 427 6.68 -15.42 15.57
C THR A 427 7.48 -16.42 16.40
N THR A 428 7.35 -16.36 17.73
CA THR A 428 7.88 -17.35 18.67
C THR A 428 6.94 -18.54 18.89
N ARG A 429 5.71 -18.47 18.37
CA ARG A 429 4.77 -19.59 18.43
C ARG A 429 5.15 -20.66 17.41
N GLU A 430 5.02 -21.93 17.79
CA GLU A 430 5.12 -23.02 16.81
C GLU A 430 4.06 -22.81 15.72
N PRO A 431 4.42 -22.92 14.42
CA PRO A 431 3.45 -22.89 13.35
C PRO A 431 2.41 -23.98 13.61
N LEU A 432 1.13 -23.62 13.69
CA LEU A 432 0.07 -24.61 13.77
C LEU A 432 0.23 -25.56 12.56
N GLU A 433 0.43 -26.85 12.82
CA GLU A 433 0.43 -27.86 11.78
C GLU A 433 -0.88 -27.72 11.01
N SER A 434 -0.77 -27.42 9.71
CA SER A 434 -1.95 -27.29 8.86
C SER A 434 -2.63 -28.65 8.79
N SER A 435 -3.84 -28.75 9.30
CA SER A 435 -4.71 -29.89 9.02
C SER A 435 -4.98 -29.90 7.51
N ASP A 436 -4.36 -30.83 6.79
CA ASP A 436 -4.62 -31.11 5.39
C ASP A 436 -6.12 -31.32 5.15
N SER A 437 -6.70 -30.56 4.21
CA SER A 437 -7.72 -31.03 3.25
C SER A 437 -8.36 -29.86 2.47
N TYR A 438 -7.64 -29.28 1.50
CA TYR A 438 -8.29 -28.78 0.28
C TYR A 438 -7.38 -29.05 -0.92
N GLY A 439 -7.92 -29.83 -1.85
CA GLY A 439 -7.20 -30.54 -2.90
C GLY A 439 -6.47 -29.65 -3.90
N ASP A 440 -5.50 -30.30 -4.54
CA ASP A 440 -4.67 -29.82 -5.64
C ASP A 440 -5.49 -29.10 -6.72
N HIS A 441 -5.31 -27.78 -6.81
CA HIS A 441 -5.10 -27.01 -8.04
C HIS A 441 -4.74 -25.56 -7.64
N LEU A 442 -3.45 -25.22 -7.83
CA LEU A 442 -2.70 -23.99 -7.47
C LEU A 442 -1.87 -24.07 -6.18
N PRO A 443 -0.56 -23.78 -6.22
CA PRO A 443 0.32 -23.95 -5.07
C PRO A 443 0.08 -22.86 -4.02
N THR A 444 -0.43 -23.29 -2.87
CA THR A 444 -0.20 -22.77 -1.52
C THR A 444 -0.39 -21.26 -1.30
N THR A 445 -1.64 -20.84 -1.22
CA THR A 445 -2.01 -19.62 -0.47
C THR A 445 -2.10 -19.98 1.01
N LYS A 446 -1.03 -19.77 1.78
CA LYS A 446 -1.16 -19.67 3.24
C LYS A 446 -1.72 -18.29 3.56
N VAL A 447 -3.04 -18.17 3.49
CA VAL A 447 -3.77 -16.99 4.00
C VAL A 447 -3.54 -16.93 5.51
N LEU A 448 -3.08 -15.79 6.00
CA LEU A 448 -2.97 -15.49 7.44
C LEU A 448 -4.32 -15.78 8.12
N CYS A 449 -4.36 -16.83 8.93
CA CYS A 449 -5.41 -17.13 9.91
C CYS A 449 -4.73 -17.70 11.16
#